data_AF-A0AAW4SW49-F1
#
_entry.id   AF-A0AAW4SW49-F1
#
_cell.length_a   1.000
_cell.length_b   1.000
_cell.length_c   1.000
_cell.angle_alpha   90.00
_cell.angle_beta   90.00
_cell.angle_gamma   90.00
#
_symmetry.space_group_name_H-M   'P 1'
#
loop_
_entity.id
_entity.type
_entity.pdbx_description
1 polymer ?
#
loop_
_entity_poly.entity_id
_entity_poly.type
_entity_poly.pdbx_seq_one_letter_code
_entity_poly.pdbx_strand_id
1 'polypeptide(L)'
;MKQVKFFLVALMAVVMGMSVTSCMNGDDNHNVTMTVPVKYNYGSFLMGDGTTKLVPTTELGFLDGNMFIISCQYDQSQVTANSTSIPVTLLSTPLCIDPKGNEGLDSPKTEPTNPLYSLDKQQSSLVYYDKNTIVLTMPYWVKVTNSSVEDSEVNKHSFVLSYDREAIKDTDTKLKLYISHVVDDAGETVTRSNFTYAYRAYSIREALTAFSNKTGKLPKYLELTAQTNNSKDELKEANGETSVEYDYAFTE
;
A
#
# COMPACT_ATOMS: atom_id res chain seq x y z
N MET A 1 -10.89 6.43 33.30
CA MET A 1 -11.67 6.12 32.08
C MET A 1 -11.41 7.17 31.02
N LYS A 2 -10.71 6.82 29.91
CA LYS A 2 -10.74 7.48 28.57
C LYS A 2 -9.57 7.10 27.62
N GLN A 3 -8.86 5.98 27.83
CA GLN A 3 -7.91 5.46 26.82
C GLN A 3 -8.51 4.46 25.81
N VAL A 4 -9.81 4.15 25.91
CA VAL A 4 -10.48 3.19 25.00
C VAL A 4 -10.65 3.76 23.58
N LYS A 5 -10.58 5.08 23.41
CA LYS A 5 -10.82 5.74 22.12
C LYS A 5 -9.65 5.66 21.15
N PHE A 6 -8.43 5.44 21.60
CA PHE A 6 -7.26 5.47 20.69
C PHE A 6 -6.97 4.14 19.99
N PHE A 7 -7.33 3.00 20.58
CA PHE A 7 -7.00 1.69 19.99
C PHE A 7 -7.98 1.25 18.89
N LEU A 8 -9.28 1.49 19.09
CA LEU A 8 -10.29 1.37 18.02
C LEU A 8 -10.06 2.40 16.90
N VAL A 9 -9.56 3.59 17.25
CA VAL A 9 -9.16 4.59 16.26
C VAL A 9 -7.84 4.21 15.61
N ALA A 10 -6.89 3.50 16.24
CA ALA A 10 -5.70 2.97 15.57
C ALA A 10 -6.06 1.85 14.58
N LEU A 11 -6.99 0.96 14.97
CA LEU A 11 -7.59 -0.02 14.07
C LEU A 11 -8.44 0.62 12.96
N MET A 12 -8.97 1.84 13.15
CA MET A 12 -9.72 2.59 12.10
C MET A 12 -8.86 3.58 11.31
N ALA A 13 -7.74 4.06 11.86
CA ALA A 13 -6.87 5.09 11.28
C ALA A 13 -5.78 4.47 10.41
N VAL A 14 -5.30 3.26 10.74
CA VAL A 14 -4.55 2.40 9.81
C VAL A 14 -5.47 1.86 8.70
N VAL A 15 -6.80 1.94 8.90
CA VAL A 15 -7.85 1.38 8.03
C VAL A 15 -8.62 2.48 7.28
N MET A 16 -8.06 3.66 7.09
CA MET A 16 -8.69 4.70 6.26
C MET A 16 -8.71 4.38 4.75
N GLY A 17 -8.25 3.18 4.34
CA GLY A 17 -8.34 2.69 2.96
C GLY A 17 -8.89 1.27 2.79
N MET A 18 -9.33 0.58 3.85
CA MET A 18 -9.77 -0.82 3.75
C MET A 18 -11.07 -1.06 4.52
N SER A 19 -11.97 -1.84 3.94
CA SER A 19 -13.31 -2.07 4.46
C SER A 19 -13.29 -2.98 5.70
N VAL A 20 -13.71 -2.45 6.84
CA VAL A 20 -14.25 -3.27 7.94
C VAL A 20 -15.75 -3.34 7.74
N THR A 21 -16.25 -4.48 7.26
CA THR A 21 -17.69 -4.72 7.20
C THR A 21 -18.07 -5.68 8.33
N SER A 22 -18.77 -5.16 9.34
CA SER A 22 -19.53 -6.05 10.23
C SER A 22 -20.80 -6.45 9.50
N CYS A 23 -20.91 -7.71 9.09
CA CYS A 23 -22.18 -8.24 8.60
C CYS A 23 -23.15 -8.36 9.79
N MET A 24 -23.89 -7.29 10.09
CA MET A 24 -24.96 -7.28 11.11
C MET A 24 -26.19 -8.07 10.59
N ASN A 25 -26.09 -9.39 10.61
CA ASN A 25 -27.23 -10.28 10.49
C ASN A 25 -27.51 -10.90 11.87
N GLY A 26 -28.49 -10.35 12.59
CA GLY A 26 -29.00 -10.87 13.86
C GLY A 26 -28.11 -10.61 15.08
N ASP A 27 -28.74 -10.50 16.26
CA ASP A 27 -28.15 -10.04 17.53
C ASP A 27 -26.95 -10.86 18.08
N ASP A 28 -26.46 -11.89 17.38
CA ASP A 28 -25.40 -12.79 17.84
C ASP A 28 -24.18 -12.93 16.90
N ASN A 29 -24.11 -12.23 15.76
CA ASN A 29 -22.95 -12.33 14.87
C ASN A 29 -21.80 -11.41 15.31
N HIS A 30 -20.86 -11.96 16.08
CA HIS A 30 -19.66 -11.27 16.57
C HIS A 30 -18.48 -11.28 15.56
N ASN A 31 -18.66 -11.88 14.37
CA ASN A 31 -17.59 -11.98 13.40
C ASN A 31 -17.39 -10.65 12.65
N VAL A 32 -16.15 -10.16 12.69
CA VAL A 32 -15.72 -8.98 11.96
C VAL A 32 -14.77 -9.39 10.85
N THR A 33 -15.09 -8.97 9.62
CA THR A 33 -14.20 -9.14 8.46
C THR A 33 -13.30 -7.93 8.31
N MET A 34 -12.03 -8.17 8.02
CA MET A 34 -11.05 -7.14 7.68
C MET A 34 -10.18 -7.56 6.51
N THR A 35 -9.77 -6.57 5.71
CA THR A 35 -8.65 -6.71 4.77
C THR A 35 -7.60 -5.70 5.18
N VAL A 36 -6.35 -6.11 5.42
CA VAL A 36 -5.34 -5.26 6.07
C VAL A 36 -3.92 -5.62 5.63
N PRO A 37 -3.01 -4.63 5.44
CA PRO A 37 -1.59 -4.90 5.26
C PRO A 37 -0.96 -5.37 6.57
N VAL A 38 -0.13 -6.40 6.47
CA VAL A 38 0.54 -7.05 7.60
C VAL A 38 1.96 -7.43 7.22
N LYS A 39 2.81 -7.55 8.23
CA LYS A 39 4.14 -8.15 8.09
C LYS A 39 4.07 -9.62 8.46
N TYR A 40 4.58 -10.51 7.62
CA TYR A 40 4.68 -11.92 7.92
C TYR A 40 5.67 -12.15 9.07
N ASN A 41 5.23 -12.97 10.04
CA ASN A 41 5.95 -13.29 11.26
C ASN A 41 5.84 -14.79 11.56
N TYR A 42 6.33 -15.61 10.61
CA TYR A 42 6.55 -17.06 10.72
C TYR A 42 5.44 -17.82 11.44
N GLY A 43 4.32 -18.04 10.74
CA GLY A 43 3.10 -18.65 11.30
C GLY A 43 2.08 -17.65 11.87
N SER A 44 2.38 -16.35 11.81
CA SER A 44 1.46 -15.27 12.18
C SER A 44 1.70 -14.02 11.32
N PHE A 45 0.87 -13.00 11.50
CA PHE A 45 0.96 -11.71 10.83
C PHE A 45 1.00 -10.58 11.86
N LEU A 46 1.94 -9.64 11.72
CA LEU A 46 2.10 -8.49 12.62
C LEU A 46 1.46 -7.24 12.00
N MET A 47 0.59 -6.59 12.77
CA MET A 47 -0.05 -5.34 12.40
C MET A 47 0.93 -4.16 12.46
N GLY A 48 0.55 -3.05 11.82
CA GLY A 48 1.33 -1.82 11.76
C GLY A 48 1.68 -1.16 13.10
N ASP A 49 0.92 -1.50 14.16
CA ASP A 49 1.22 -1.07 15.53
C ASP A 49 2.46 -1.77 16.14
N GLY A 50 3.03 -2.77 15.45
CA GLY A 50 4.20 -3.51 15.85
C GLY A 50 4.01 -4.47 17.02
N THR A 51 2.78 -4.64 17.53
CA THR A 51 2.50 -5.44 18.74
C THR A 51 1.37 -6.44 18.55
N THR A 52 0.35 -6.10 17.77
CA THR A 52 -0.82 -6.96 17.55
C THR A 52 -0.51 -8.02 16.50
N LYS A 53 -0.66 -9.28 16.87
CA LYS A 53 -0.49 -10.44 16.00
C LYS A 53 -1.84 -11.00 15.58
N LEU A 54 -2.05 -11.16 14.28
CA LEU A 54 -3.13 -11.96 13.72
C LEU A 54 -2.61 -13.39 13.52
N VAL A 55 -3.22 -14.35 14.20
CA VAL A 55 -2.78 -15.74 14.23
C VAL A 55 -3.80 -16.60 13.49
N PRO A 56 -3.48 -17.11 12.30
CA PRO A 56 -4.36 -18.01 11.57
C PRO A 56 -4.78 -19.22 12.42
N THR A 57 -6.07 -19.54 12.45
CA THR A 57 -6.62 -20.71 13.14
C THR A 57 -6.34 -22.02 12.39
N THR A 58 -5.98 -21.91 11.12
CA THR A 58 -5.49 -23.01 10.28
C THR A 58 -3.98 -22.90 10.13
N GLU A 59 -3.28 -24.02 10.03
CA GLU A 59 -1.84 -24.02 9.80
C GLU A 59 -1.49 -23.24 8.53
N LEU A 60 -0.62 -22.24 8.69
CA LEU A 60 -0.11 -21.43 7.60
C LEU A 60 1.17 -22.09 7.08
N GLY A 61 1.19 -22.44 5.80
CA GLY A 61 2.41 -22.89 5.14
C GLY A 61 3.48 -21.80 5.08
N PHE A 62 4.67 -22.14 4.57
CA PHE A 62 5.69 -21.13 4.30
C PHE A 62 5.19 -20.15 3.23
N LEU A 63 5.23 -18.85 3.55
CA LEU A 63 4.98 -17.78 2.60
C LEU A 63 6.30 -17.15 2.18
N ASP A 64 6.45 -16.90 0.89
CA ASP A 64 7.59 -16.19 0.33
C ASP A 64 7.30 -14.68 0.29
N GLY A 65 8.14 -13.88 0.95
CA GLY A 65 7.97 -12.44 1.14
C GLY A 65 7.81 -11.99 2.59
N ASN A 66 7.75 -10.68 2.78
CA ASN A 66 7.75 -10.01 4.09
C ASN A 66 6.43 -9.29 4.40
N MET A 67 5.86 -8.60 3.43
CA MET A 67 4.65 -7.81 3.56
C MET A 67 3.53 -8.44 2.74
N PHE A 68 2.34 -8.51 3.33
CA PHE A 68 1.17 -9.13 2.73
C PHE A 68 -0.06 -8.27 2.94
N ILE A 69 -1.04 -8.38 2.04
CA ILE A 69 -2.43 -8.08 2.34
C ILE A 69 -3.12 -9.40 2.64
N ILE A 70 -3.81 -9.46 3.78
CA ILE A 70 -4.68 -10.59 4.12
C ILE A 70 -6.12 -10.12 4.18
N SER A 71 -7.04 -11.00 3.75
CA SER A 71 -8.46 -10.89 4.07
C SER A 71 -8.80 -11.97 5.09
N CYS A 72 -9.34 -11.58 6.24
CA CYS A 72 -9.59 -12.48 7.35
C CYS A 72 -10.82 -12.07 8.16
N GLN A 73 -11.31 -13.00 8.96
CA GLN A 73 -12.37 -12.77 9.95
C GLN A 73 -11.88 -13.14 11.36
N TYR A 74 -12.40 -12.44 12.37
CA TYR A 74 -12.18 -12.78 13.77
C TYR A 74 -13.46 -12.57 14.58
N ASP A 75 -13.55 -13.29 15.70
CA ASP A 75 -14.64 -13.13 16.67
C ASP A 75 -14.32 -11.97 17.61
N GLN A 76 -15.08 -10.87 17.50
CA GLN A 76 -14.90 -9.67 18.31
C GLN A 76 -15.10 -9.93 19.81
N SER A 77 -15.91 -10.92 20.20
CA SER A 77 -16.12 -11.26 21.61
C SER A 77 -14.85 -11.76 22.31
N GLN A 78 -13.88 -12.25 21.53
CA GLN A 78 -12.58 -12.75 22.02
C GLN A 78 -11.51 -11.65 22.08
N VAL A 79 -11.82 -10.43 21.62
CA VAL A 79 -10.86 -9.33 21.53
C VAL A 79 -11.14 -8.31 22.63
N THR A 80 -10.11 -8.06 23.44
CA THR A 80 -10.10 -7.02 24.47
C THR A 80 -9.19 -5.88 24.05
N ALA A 81 -9.27 -4.74 24.74
CA ALA A 81 -8.40 -3.59 24.49
C ALA A 81 -6.89 -3.90 24.67
N ASN A 82 -6.53 -4.99 25.34
CA ASN A 82 -5.14 -5.38 25.60
C ASN A 82 -4.72 -6.64 24.80
N SER A 83 -5.57 -7.12 23.88
CA SER A 83 -5.27 -8.31 23.10
C SER A 83 -4.12 -8.01 22.13
N THR A 84 -2.97 -8.62 22.36
CA THR A 84 -1.80 -8.56 21.46
C THR A 84 -1.77 -9.74 20.48
N SER A 85 -2.69 -10.68 20.60
CA SER A 85 -2.84 -11.83 19.72
C SER A 85 -4.32 -12.07 19.48
N ILE A 86 -4.71 -12.09 18.20
CA ILE A 86 -6.08 -12.25 17.75
C ILE A 86 -6.11 -13.48 16.82
N PRO A 87 -6.82 -14.55 17.20
CA PRO A 87 -7.07 -15.67 16.28
C PRO A 87 -7.90 -15.20 15.09
N VAL A 88 -7.48 -15.54 13.87
CA VAL A 88 -8.17 -15.17 12.64
C VAL A 88 -8.39 -16.37 11.74
N THR A 89 -9.51 -16.39 11.01
CA THR A 89 -9.71 -17.29 9.88
C THR A 89 -9.41 -16.53 8.59
N LEU A 90 -8.48 -17.02 7.79
CA LEU A 90 -8.17 -16.43 6.48
C LEU A 90 -9.33 -16.72 5.50
N LEU A 91 -9.75 -15.69 4.76
CA LEU A 91 -10.82 -15.76 3.78
C LEU A 91 -10.30 -15.94 2.35
N SER A 92 -9.01 -15.69 2.15
CA SER A 92 -8.31 -15.87 0.88
C SER A 92 -6.84 -16.19 1.13
N THR A 93 -6.13 -16.62 0.09
CA THR A 93 -4.67 -16.72 0.11
C THR A 93 -4.07 -15.32 0.40
N PRO A 94 -3.12 -15.20 1.34
CA PRO A 94 -2.36 -13.96 1.55
C PRO A 94 -1.71 -13.47 0.26
N LEU A 95 -1.89 -12.19 -0.07
CA LEU A 95 -1.29 -11.56 -1.24
C LEU A 95 0.04 -10.91 -0.85
N CYS A 96 1.16 -11.39 -1.40
CA CYS A 96 2.46 -10.72 -1.20
C CYS A 96 2.44 -9.34 -1.86
N ILE A 97 2.89 -8.34 -1.13
CA ILE A 97 2.97 -6.94 -1.58
C ILE A 97 4.39 -6.38 -1.44
N ASP A 98 5.39 -7.25 -1.32
CA ASP A 98 6.78 -6.82 -1.39
C ASP A 98 7.05 -6.15 -2.76
N PRO A 99 7.82 -5.05 -2.80
CA PRO A 99 8.37 -4.53 -4.04
C PRO A 99 9.19 -5.62 -4.73
N LYS A 100 9.04 -5.73 -6.06
CA LYS A 100 9.97 -6.49 -6.89
C LYS A 100 11.39 -5.91 -6.72
N GLY A 101 12.41 -6.69 -7.04
CA GLY A 101 13.81 -6.30 -6.78
C GLY A 101 14.23 -4.93 -7.36
N ASN A 102 13.61 -4.49 -8.44
CA ASN A 102 13.84 -3.20 -9.11
C ASN A 102 12.84 -2.09 -8.72
N GLU A 103 11.92 -2.34 -7.78
CA GLU A 103 10.85 -1.41 -7.41
C GLU A 103 11.13 -0.63 -6.12
N GLY A 104 12.27 -0.87 -5.46
CA GLY A 104 12.63 -0.20 -4.20
C GLY A 104 12.66 1.34 -4.29
N LEU A 105 12.84 1.98 -3.13
CA LEU A 105 12.96 3.44 -3.08
C LEU A 105 14.26 3.90 -3.77
N ASP A 106 14.15 4.69 -4.82
CA ASP A 106 15.27 5.18 -5.62
C ASP A 106 15.44 6.72 -5.51
N SER A 107 16.62 7.21 -5.91
CA SER A 107 16.96 8.62 -6.07
C SER A 107 18.14 8.75 -7.04
N PRO A 108 18.00 9.49 -8.17
CA PRO A 108 16.91 10.42 -8.51
C PRO A 108 15.66 9.69 -9.04
N LYS A 109 14.67 10.48 -9.46
CA LYS A 109 13.42 9.97 -10.08
C LYS A 109 13.73 9.05 -11.27
N THR A 110 13.14 7.85 -11.27
CA THR A 110 13.15 6.93 -12.41
C THR A 110 12.20 7.44 -13.49
N GLU A 111 12.60 7.39 -14.76
CA GLU A 111 11.69 7.76 -15.86
C GLU A 111 10.64 6.66 -16.12
N PRO A 112 9.34 7.00 -16.19
CA PRO A 112 8.29 6.04 -16.49
C PRO A 112 8.26 5.72 -18.00
N THR A 113 7.84 4.51 -18.34
CA THR A 113 7.54 4.14 -19.75
C THR A 113 6.04 4.19 -20.02
N ASN A 114 5.23 4.02 -18.98
CA ASN A 114 3.78 3.91 -19.07
C ASN A 114 3.11 4.78 -18.00
N PRO A 115 1.86 5.23 -18.23
CA PRO A 115 1.10 5.94 -17.23
C PRO A 115 0.51 4.96 -16.21
N LEU A 116 0.26 5.42 -14.99
CA LEU A 116 -0.79 4.81 -14.16
C LEU A 116 -2.16 5.10 -14.78
N TYR A 117 -3.14 4.24 -14.52
CA TYR A 117 -4.51 4.50 -14.96
C TYR A 117 -5.06 5.78 -14.31
N SER A 118 -4.83 5.94 -13.00
CA SER A 118 -5.20 7.12 -12.22
C SER A 118 -4.34 7.27 -10.97
N LEU A 119 -4.37 8.46 -10.38
CA LEU A 119 -3.79 8.75 -9.08
C LEU A 119 -4.72 9.71 -8.32
N ASP A 120 -5.88 9.19 -7.93
CA ASP A 120 -6.88 9.90 -7.14
C ASP A 120 -7.25 9.09 -5.89
N LYS A 121 -7.84 9.74 -4.89
CA LYS A 121 -8.19 9.07 -3.61
C LYS A 121 -9.39 8.11 -3.71
N GLN A 122 -10.06 8.02 -4.86
CA GLN A 122 -11.18 7.08 -5.05
C GLN A 122 -10.66 5.72 -5.55
N GLN A 123 -9.67 5.72 -6.45
CA GLN A 123 -9.13 4.52 -7.07
C GLN A 123 -7.74 4.14 -6.56
N SER A 124 -6.98 5.11 -6.08
CA SER A 124 -5.65 4.89 -5.51
C SER A 124 -5.69 5.17 -4.02
N SER A 125 -4.78 4.55 -3.27
CA SER A 125 -4.69 4.78 -1.83
C SER A 125 -3.25 4.69 -1.33
N LEU A 126 -3.00 5.42 -0.24
CA LEU A 126 -1.82 5.28 0.59
C LEU A 126 -2.31 4.88 1.98
N VAL A 127 -1.79 3.75 2.47
CA VAL A 127 -1.98 3.29 3.85
C VAL A 127 -0.63 3.31 4.53
N TYR A 128 -0.56 3.94 5.70
CA TYR A 128 0.61 3.83 6.56
C TYR A 128 0.57 2.48 7.26
N TYR A 129 1.50 1.58 6.95
CA TYR A 129 1.70 0.39 7.76
C TYR A 129 2.36 0.80 9.08
N ASP A 130 3.49 1.50 9.00
CA ASP A 130 4.13 2.12 10.15
C ASP A 130 4.74 3.48 9.74
N LYS A 131 5.50 4.09 10.65
CA LYS A 131 6.14 5.40 10.40
C LYS A 131 7.09 5.41 9.20
N ASN A 132 7.66 4.27 8.84
CA ASN A 132 8.68 4.15 7.81
C ASN A 132 8.16 3.41 6.58
N THR A 133 6.97 2.83 6.63
CA THR A 133 6.48 1.90 5.61
C THR A 133 5.08 2.31 5.17
N ILE A 134 4.94 2.57 3.87
CA ILE A 134 3.66 2.87 3.24
C ILE A 134 3.26 1.72 2.32
N VAL A 135 1.95 1.48 2.21
CA VAL A 135 1.36 0.56 1.25
C VAL A 135 0.58 1.37 0.23
N LEU A 136 0.93 1.20 -1.05
CA LEU A 136 0.29 1.89 -2.16
C LEU A 136 -0.63 0.94 -2.93
N THR A 137 -1.83 1.42 -3.23
CA THR A 137 -2.74 0.80 -4.21
C THR A 137 -2.68 1.62 -5.49
N MET A 138 -2.26 1.00 -6.59
CA MET A 138 -1.96 1.68 -7.84
C MET A 138 -2.75 1.04 -8.99
N PRO A 139 -3.76 1.72 -9.55
CA PRO A 139 -4.46 1.24 -10.73
C PRO A 139 -3.58 1.43 -11.97
N TYR A 140 -3.48 0.40 -12.80
CA TYR A 140 -2.62 0.40 -13.98
C TYR A 140 -3.24 -0.41 -15.12
N TRP A 141 -2.83 -0.08 -16.34
CA TRP A 141 -3.29 -0.76 -17.54
C TRP A 141 -2.70 -2.16 -17.66
N VAL A 142 -3.52 -3.12 -18.10
CA VAL A 142 -3.15 -4.52 -18.31
C VAL A 142 -3.78 -5.11 -19.56
N LYS A 143 -3.06 -6.07 -20.14
CA LYS A 143 -3.63 -7.03 -21.08
C LYS A 143 -4.46 -8.07 -20.34
N VAL A 144 -5.63 -8.37 -20.89
CA VAL A 144 -6.53 -9.43 -20.39
C VAL A 144 -6.68 -10.49 -21.48
N THR A 145 -6.47 -11.75 -21.11
CA THR A 145 -6.68 -12.91 -21.97
C THR A 145 -7.76 -13.78 -21.33
N ASN A 146 -8.78 -14.20 -22.09
CA ASN A 146 -9.86 -15.07 -21.58
C ASN A 146 -10.53 -14.56 -20.29
N SER A 147 -10.68 -13.25 -20.14
CA SER A 147 -11.27 -12.58 -18.96
C SER A 147 -10.41 -12.61 -17.67
N SER A 148 -9.15 -13.01 -17.75
CA SER A 148 -8.20 -12.93 -16.65
C SER A 148 -6.92 -12.19 -17.03
N VAL A 149 -6.25 -11.59 -16.04
CA VAL A 149 -4.89 -11.08 -16.19
C VAL A 149 -3.94 -12.24 -15.90
N GLU A 150 -3.06 -12.55 -16.83
CA GLU A 150 -2.06 -13.61 -16.65
C GLU A 150 -0.88 -13.12 -15.81
N ASP A 151 -0.27 -14.00 -15.01
CA ASP A 151 0.93 -13.66 -14.22
C ASP A 151 2.09 -13.21 -15.12
N SER A 152 2.18 -13.76 -16.33
CA SER A 152 3.15 -13.37 -17.36
C SER A 152 3.05 -11.88 -17.70
N GLU A 153 1.84 -11.34 -17.77
CA GLU A 153 1.58 -9.91 -17.95
C GLU A 153 1.96 -9.14 -16.69
N VAL A 154 1.44 -9.53 -15.52
CA VAL A 154 1.72 -8.85 -14.23
C VAL A 154 3.23 -8.73 -13.97
N ASN A 155 4.01 -9.73 -14.39
CA ASN A 155 5.46 -9.74 -14.21
C ASN A 155 6.19 -8.67 -15.00
N LYS A 156 5.65 -8.21 -16.14
CA LYS A 156 6.24 -7.13 -16.97
C LYS A 156 6.15 -5.74 -16.33
N HIS A 157 5.18 -5.53 -15.45
CA HIS A 157 4.92 -4.23 -14.83
C HIS A 157 5.76 -4.03 -13.58
N SER A 158 6.50 -2.92 -13.51
CA SER A 158 7.25 -2.48 -12.35
C SER A 158 6.77 -1.12 -11.88
N PHE A 159 6.63 -0.94 -10.57
CA PHE A 159 6.27 0.33 -9.93
C PHE A 159 7.40 0.80 -9.03
N VAL A 160 8.20 1.73 -9.52
CA VAL A 160 9.37 2.24 -8.79
C VAL A 160 8.98 3.46 -7.99
N LEU A 161 9.20 3.43 -6.67
CA LEU A 161 9.02 4.60 -5.81
C LEU A 161 10.33 5.39 -5.79
N SER A 162 10.30 6.70 -5.94
CA SER A 162 11.50 7.52 -5.90
C SER A 162 11.28 8.87 -5.23
N TYR A 163 12.36 9.55 -4.88
CA TYR A 163 12.35 10.93 -4.38
C TYR A 163 13.56 11.68 -4.94
N ASP A 164 13.48 13.01 -4.96
CA ASP A 164 14.61 13.85 -5.35
C ASP A 164 15.20 14.51 -4.11
N ARG A 165 16.35 13.99 -3.67
CA ARG A 165 17.08 14.50 -2.50
C ARG A 165 17.53 15.95 -2.69
N GLU A 166 17.95 16.33 -3.90
CA GLU A 166 18.50 17.65 -4.18
C GLU A 166 17.40 18.72 -4.28
N ALA A 167 16.16 18.31 -4.58
CA ALA A 167 15.00 19.19 -4.61
C ALA A 167 14.49 19.60 -3.22
N ILE A 168 14.90 18.90 -2.14
CA ILE A 168 14.44 19.19 -0.77
C ILE A 168 15.08 20.50 -0.28
N LYS A 169 14.25 21.41 0.22
CA LYS A 169 14.63 22.70 0.81
C LYS A 169 14.36 22.69 2.30
N ASP A 170 15.11 23.48 3.05
CA ASP A 170 14.98 23.64 4.51
C ASP A 170 13.58 24.12 4.96
N THR A 171 12.92 24.89 4.10
CA THR A 171 11.57 25.42 4.32
C THR A 171 10.45 24.46 3.94
N ASP A 172 10.76 23.30 3.35
CA ASP A 172 9.74 22.37 2.90
C ASP A 172 8.91 21.81 4.07
N THR A 173 7.66 21.53 3.74
CA THR A 173 6.71 20.88 4.65
C THR A 173 6.10 19.61 4.06
N LYS A 174 6.39 19.33 2.79
CA LYS A 174 5.90 18.17 2.04
C LYS A 174 7.07 17.35 1.55
N LEU A 175 7.05 16.04 1.80
CA LEU A 175 7.96 15.12 1.16
C LEU A 175 7.31 14.61 -0.12
N LYS A 176 7.90 14.95 -1.27
CA LYS A 176 7.42 14.52 -2.58
C LYS A 176 8.00 13.15 -2.93
N LEU A 177 7.13 12.22 -3.29
CA LEU A 177 7.46 10.88 -3.76
C LEU A 177 6.90 10.70 -5.16
N TYR A 178 7.66 10.07 -6.04
CA TYR A 178 7.30 9.80 -7.42
C TYR A 178 7.05 8.31 -7.61
N ILE A 179 5.96 7.97 -8.30
CA ILE A 179 5.66 6.59 -8.71
C ILE A 179 5.89 6.51 -10.21
N SER A 180 6.86 5.68 -10.62
CA SER A 180 7.17 5.44 -12.02
C SER A 180 6.69 4.06 -12.42
N HIS A 181 5.73 4.02 -13.34
CA HIS A 181 5.24 2.79 -13.95
C HIS A 181 6.11 2.47 -15.17
N VAL A 182 6.80 1.33 -15.08
CA VAL A 182 7.73 0.84 -16.09
C VAL A 182 7.25 -0.52 -16.56
N VAL A 183 7.17 -0.71 -17.88
CA VAL A 183 6.74 -1.96 -18.48
C VAL A 183 7.85 -2.48 -19.39
N ASP A 184 8.26 -3.73 -19.15
CA ASP A 184 9.17 -4.45 -20.03
C ASP A 184 8.41 -5.43 -20.92
N ASP A 185 8.11 -4.99 -22.15
CA ASP A 185 7.48 -5.82 -23.17
C ASP A 185 8.50 -6.58 -24.03
N ALA A 186 9.81 -6.54 -23.71
CA ALA A 186 10.87 -7.18 -24.50
C ALA A 186 10.83 -6.84 -26.01
N GLY A 187 10.32 -5.66 -26.37
CA GLY A 187 10.17 -5.18 -27.74
C GLY A 187 8.87 -5.59 -28.45
N GLU A 188 7.95 -6.29 -27.78
CA GLU A 188 6.63 -6.62 -28.33
C GLU A 188 5.69 -5.41 -28.32
N THR A 189 4.84 -5.30 -29.34
CA THR A 189 3.72 -4.34 -29.30
C THR A 189 2.54 -5.00 -28.59
N VAL A 190 2.22 -4.51 -27.39
CA VAL A 190 1.12 -5.03 -26.57
C VAL A 190 0.05 -3.97 -26.40
N THR A 191 -1.21 -4.33 -26.64
CA THR A 191 -2.36 -3.46 -26.36
C THR A 191 -2.94 -3.79 -24.99
N ARG A 192 -2.93 -2.80 -24.09
CA ARG A 192 -3.57 -2.87 -22.77
C ARG A 192 -4.80 -1.95 -22.76
N SER A 193 -5.97 -2.53 -22.54
CA SER A 193 -7.25 -1.81 -22.63
C SER A 193 -8.13 -1.98 -21.39
N ASN A 194 -7.67 -2.76 -20.41
CA ASN A 194 -8.31 -2.91 -19.11
C ASN A 194 -7.37 -2.37 -18.04
N PHE A 195 -7.89 -2.13 -16.83
CA PHE A 195 -7.05 -1.81 -15.68
C PHE A 195 -7.25 -2.82 -14.55
N THR A 196 -6.22 -2.96 -13.72
CA THR A 196 -6.25 -3.70 -12.46
C THR A 196 -5.44 -2.94 -11.41
N TYR A 197 -5.29 -3.50 -10.21
CA TYR A 197 -4.59 -2.89 -9.09
C TYR A 197 -3.30 -3.62 -8.75
N ALA A 198 -2.21 -2.87 -8.62
CA ALA A 198 -1.00 -3.31 -7.97
C ALA A 198 -0.96 -2.82 -6.52
N TYR A 199 -0.47 -3.66 -5.62
CA TYR A 199 -0.26 -3.33 -4.21
C TYR A 199 1.20 -3.50 -3.88
N ARG A 200 1.81 -2.49 -3.25
CA ARG A 200 3.24 -2.51 -2.89
C ARG A 200 3.52 -1.83 -1.55
N ALA A 201 4.34 -2.47 -0.72
CA ALA A 201 4.81 -1.93 0.55
C ALA A 201 6.23 -1.36 0.42
N TYR A 202 6.37 -0.05 0.48
CA TYR A 202 7.66 0.64 0.36
C TYR A 202 8.16 1.14 1.71
N SER A 203 9.43 0.88 2.00
CA SER A 203 10.15 1.64 3.03
C SER A 203 10.47 3.03 2.50
N ILE A 204 9.98 4.06 3.19
CA ILE A 204 10.27 5.49 2.95
C ILE A 204 11.26 6.07 3.96
N ARG A 205 11.88 5.23 4.79
CA ARG A 205 12.81 5.65 5.85
C ARG A 205 13.93 6.56 5.34
N GLU A 206 14.51 6.24 4.19
CA GLU A 206 15.62 7.02 3.64
C GLU A 206 15.16 8.40 3.17
N ALA A 207 14.01 8.50 2.50
CA ALA A 207 13.42 9.76 2.09
C ALA A 207 13.05 10.63 3.31
N LEU A 208 12.47 10.04 4.36
CA LEU A 208 12.19 10.72 5.62
C LEU A 208 13.46 11.23 6.31
N THR A 209 14.53 10.44 6.28
CA THR A 209 15.84 10.82 6.84
C THR A 209 16.44 11.98 6.07
N ALA A 210 16.43 11.92 4.73
CA ALA A 210 16.91 13.01 3.88
C ALA A 210 16.11 14.30 4.13
N PHE A 211 14.79 14.19 4.23
CA PHE A 211 13.90 15.31 4.54
C PHE A 211 14.22 15.94 5.90
N SER A 212 14.33 15.11 6.94
CA SER A 212 14.59 15.58 8.31
C SER A 212 15.97 16.20 8.44
N ASN A 213 16.98 15.64 7.77
CA ASN A 213 18.33 16.22 7.76
C ASN A 213 18.37 17.62 7.11
N LYS A 214 17.50 17.89 6.14
CA LYS A 214 17.45 19.18 5.43
C LYS A 214 16.58 20.21 6.16
N THR A 215 15.44 19.78 6.68
CA THR A 215 14.41 20.68 7.26
C THR A 215 14.44 20.77 8.78
N GLY A 216 15.14 19.85 9.44
CA GLY A 216 15.15 19.70 10.89
C GLY A 216 13.86 19.13 11.49
N LYS A 217 12.93 18.63 10.66
CA LYS A 217 11.63 18.11 11.10
C LYS A 217 11.10 16.98 10.21
N LEU A 218 10.15 16.19 10.72
CA LEU A 218 9.33 15.31 9.88
C LEU A 218 8.42 16.10 8.92
N PRO A 219 8.07 15.54 7.73
CA PRO A 219 7.15 16.19 6.82
C PRO A 219 5.74 16.27 7.44
N LYS A 220 4.99 17.32 7.07
CA LYS A 220 3.55 17.40 7.39
C LYS A 220 2.71 16.57 6.42
N TYR A 221 3.19 16.45 5.18
CA TYR A 221 2.48 15.76 4.11
C TYR A 221 3.40 14.87 3.29
N LEU A 222 2.86 13.78 2.78
CA LEU A 222 3.42 13.06 1.63
C LEU A 222 2.66 13.49 0.37
N GLU A 223 3.38 13.95 -0.64
CA GLU A 223 2.82 14.23 -1.96
C GLU A 223 3.24 13.11 -2.93
N LEU A 224 2.30 12.27 -3.35
CA LEU A 224 2.54 11.28 -4.39
C LEU A 224 2.35 11.93 -5.75
N THR A 225 3.27 11.68 -6.68
CA THR A 225 3.19 12.18 -8.06
C THR A 225 3.46 11.06 -9.06
N ALA A 226 2.66 10.96 -10.12
CA ALA A 226 2.86 9.97 -11.19
C ALA A 226 2.38 10.50 -12.53
N GLN A 227 2.92 9.95 -13.63
CA GLN A 227 2.30 10.09 -14.94
C GLN A 227 0.99 9.29 -14.98
N THR A 228 -0.10 9.90 -15.45
CA THR A 228 -1.44 9.29 -15.42
C THR A 228 -2.21 9.49 -16.72
N ASN A 229 -2.92 8.46 -17.14
CA ASN A 229 -3.80 8.48 -18.29
C ASN A 229 -4.90 7.45 -18.12
N ASN A 230 -6.13 7.90 -17.87
CA ASN A 230 -7.31 7.05 -17.69
C ASN A 230 -7.98 6.67 -19.02
N SER A 231 -7.46 7.15 -20.16
CA SER A 231 -8.03 6.89 -21.48
C SER A 231 -7.29 5.80 -22.26
N LYS A 232 -5.98 5.64 -22.07
CA LYS A 232 -5.15 4.62 -22.74
C LYS A 232 -3.80 4.42 -22.05
N ASP A 233 -3.17 3.28 -22.33
CA ASP A 233 -1.82 2.91 -21.86
C ASP A 233 -0.69 3.62 -22.63
N GLU A 234 -0.74 4.95 -22.67
CA GLU A 234 0.28 5.78 -23.31
C GLU A 234 0.54 7.04 -22.48
N LEU A 235 1.80 7.40 -22.31
CA LEU A 235 2.19 8.65 -21.66
C LEU A 235 1.60 9.84 -22.43
N LYS A 236 1.28 10.92 -21.71
CA LYS A 236 0.84 12.17 -22.32
C LYS A 236 2.04 13.05 -22.63
N GLU A 237 2.10 13.59 -23.84
CA GLU A 237 3.14 14.52 -24.30
C GLU A 237 3.20 15.82 -23.46
N ALA A 238 2.08 16.25 -22.86
CA ALA A 238 2.01 17.42 -21.96
C ALA A 238 1.00 17.20 -20.82
N ASN A 239 1.28 17.75 -19.64
CA ASN A 239 0.42 17.70 -18.45
C ASN A 239 -0.01 16.28 -18.04
N GLY A 240 0.89 15.31 -18.16
CA GLY A 240 0.62 13.93 -17.77
C GLY A 240 0.74 13.63 -16.27
N GLU A 241 1.44 14.49 -15.53
CA GLU A 241 1.63 14.30 -14.10
C GLU A 241 0.38 14.69 -13.31
N THR A 242 -0.02 13.80 -12.40
CA THR A 242 -1.02 14.05 -11.37
C THR A 242 -0.34 13.92 -10.02
N SER A 243 -0.71 14.80 -9.07
CA SER A 243 -0.23 14.76 -7.69
C SER A 243 -1.39 14.68 -6.71
N VAL A 244 -1.20 13.93 -5.62
CA VAL A 244 -2.17 13.80 -4.53
C VAL A 244 -1.44 13.88 -3.19
N GLU A 245 -2.05 14.60 -2.25
CA GLU A 245 -1.49 14.86 -0.94
C GLU A 245 -2.16 14.03 0.16
N TYR A 246 -1.35 13.49 1.07
CA TYR A 246 -1.78 12.80 2.28
C TYR A 246 -1.13 13.44 3.50
N ASP A 247 -1.90 13.66 4.57
CA ASP A 247 -1.32 14.00 5.87
C ASP A 247 -0.32 12.92 6.28
N TYR A 248 0.82 13.34 6.80
CA TYR A 248 1.76 12.41 7.41
C TYR A 248 1.28 12.08 8.83
N ALA A 249 0.98 10.80 9.06
CA ALA A 249 0.24 10.36 10.24
C ALA A 249 1.06 10.36 11.54
N PHE A 250 2.36 10.64 11.49
CA PHE A 250 3.28 10.51 12.61
C PHE A 250 3.90 11.85 12.98
N THR A 251 4.07 12.07 14.27
CA THR A 251 4.78 13.23 14.83
C THR A 251 6.11 12.78 15.42
N GLU A 252 7.00 13.75 15.66
CA GLU A 252 8.23 13.53 16.44
C GLU A 252 7.94 13.12 17.89
#